data_AF-A0A2J7VAS8-F1
#
_entry.id   AF-A0A2J7VAS8-F1
#
_cell.length_a   1.000
_cell.length_b   1.000
_cell.length_c   1.000
_cell.angle_alpha   90.00
_cell.angle_beta   90.00
_cell.angle_gamma   90.00
#
_symmetry.space_group_name_H-M   'P 1'
#
loop_
_entity.id
_entity.type
_entity.pdbx_description
1 polymer ?
#
loop_
_entity_poly.entity_id
_entity_poly.type
_entity_poly.pdbx_seq_one_letter_code
_entity_poly.pdbx_strand_id
1 'polypeptide(L)'
;MTSQGQHIGFDVEQRLCDDASGQYRAELRARLGEMQSACALARRQLHDRDTYRRIEAAMAAVAAAATVLELMPRAGAARRQ
;
A
#
# COMPACT_ATOMS: atom_id res chain seq x y z
N MET A 1 14.86 -24.37 23.22
CA MET A 1 14.81 -22.98 22.71
C MET A 1 15.04 -23.04 21.21
N THR A 2 13.97 -23.09 20.41
CA THR A 2 14.05 -23.02 18.95
C THR A 2 13.11 -21.92 18.50
N SER A 3 13.71 -20.77 18.17
CA SER A 3 13.08 -19.57 17.66
C SER A 3 12.41 -19.86 16.31
N GLN A 4 11.16 -20.33 16.34
CA GLN A 4 10.28 -20.28 15.18
C GLN A 4 9.41 -19.03 15.29
N GLY A 5 10.08 -17.86 15.21
CA GLY A 5 9.43 -16.62 14.80
C GLY A 5 9.26 -16.71 13.29
N GLN A 6 8.16 -17.33 12.86
CA GLN A 6 7.74 -17.40 11.48
C GLN A 6 7.65 -15.96 10.95
N HIS A 7 8.71 -15.49 10.28
CA HIS A 7 8.73 -14.24 9.53
C HIS A 7 7.76 -14.43 8.35
N ILE A 8 6.46 -14.39 8.62
CA ILE A 8 5.43 -14.07 7.62
C ILE A 8 5.45 -12.54 7.41
N GLY A 9 6.65 -11.98 7.32
CA GLY A 9 6.86 -10.65 6.80
C GLY A 9 6.64 -10.79 5.32
N PHE A 10 5.44 -10.45 4.86
CA PHE A 10 5.17 -10.13 3.47
C PHE A 10 6.28 -9.19 2.98
N ASP A 11 7.28 -9.73 2.28
CA ASP A 11 8.37 -8.92 1.76
C ASP A 11 7.91 -8.25 0.47
N VAL A 12 7.02 -7.26 0.65
CA VAL A 12 6.46 -6.44 -0.43
C VAL A 12 7.59 -5.70 -1.15
N GLU A 13 8.63 -5.32 -0.42
CA GLU A 13 9.83 -4.65 -0.95
C GLU A 13 10.62 -5.57 -1.87
N GLN A 14 10.96 -6.78 -1.41
CA GLN A 14 11.64 -7.78 -2.25
C GLN A 14 10.81 -8.12 -3.48
N ARG A 15 9.51 -8.32 -3.32
CA ARG A 15 8.62 -8.63 -4.45
C ARG A 15 8.51 -7.47 -5.44
N LEU A 16 8.57 -6.21 -4.98
CA LEU A 16 8.62 -5.03 -5.84
C LEU A 16 9.98 -4.84 -6.53
N CYS A 17 11.07 -5.23 -5.87
CA CYS A 17 12.42 -5.21 -6.42
C CYS A 17 12.62 -6.28 -7.51
N ASP A 18 12.02 -7.45 -7.33
CA ASP A 18 12.11 -8.58 -8.25
C ASP A 18 11.09 -8.48 -9.41
N ASP A 19 10.10 -7.58 -9.30
CA ASP A 19 9.06 -7.32 -10.30
C ASP A 19 9.60 -6.59 -11.55
N ALA A 20 10.32 -7.34 -12.39
CA ALA A 20 10.89 -6.84 -13.64
C ALA A 20 9.82 -6.36 -14.64
N SER A 21 8.61 -6.95 -14.60
CA SER A 21 7.50 -6.54 -15.46
C SER A 21 6.77 -5.30 -14.95
N GLY A 22 6.96 -4.94 -13.67
CA GLY A 22 6.21 -3.87 -13.01
C GLY A 22 4.73 -4.23 -12.77
N GLN A 23 4.35 -5.49 -12.99
CA GLN A 23 2.95 -5.93 -12.90
C GLN A 23 2.46 -5.88 -11.46
N TYR A 24 3.27 -6.36 -10.50
CA TYR A 24 2.89 -6.36 -9.11
C TYR A 24 2.77 -4.93 -8.56
N ARG A 25 3.66 -4.03 -8.98
CA ARG A 25 3.54 -2.60 -8.68
C ARG A 25 2.27 -1.99 -9.26
N ALA A 26 1.91 -2.32 -10.51
CA ALA A 26 0.68 -1.84 -11.13
C ALA A 26 -0.57 -2.35 -10.40
N GLU A 27 -0.59 -3.63 -10.02
CA GLU A 27 -1.66 -4.23 -9.23
C GLU A 27 -1.81 -3.56 -7.86
N LEU A 28 -0.71 -3.29 -7.15
CA LEU A 28 -0.74 -2.57 -5.87
C LEU A 28 -1.26 -1.14 -6.05
N ARG A 29 -0.84 -0.44 -7.10
CA ARG A 29 -1.35 0.90 -7.41
C ARG A 29 -2.86 0.88 -7.67
N ALA A 30 -3.35 -0.10 -8.43
CA ALA A 30 -4.78 -0.26 -8.70
C ALA A 30 -5.57 -0.50 -7.41
N ARG A 31 -5.12 -1.43 -6.55
CA ARG A 31 -5.77 -1.72 -5.25
C ARG A 31 -5.82 -0.49 -4.34
N LEU A 32 -4.74 0.27 -4.26
CA LEU A 32 -4.71 1.52 -3.48
C LEU A 32 -5.70 2.55 -4.05
N GLY A 33 -5.81 2.66 -5.38
CA GLY A 33 -6.80 3.52 -6.04
C GLY A 33 -8.25 3.09 -5.78
N GLU A 34 -8.53 1.79 -5.76
CA GLU A 34 -9.85 1.24 -5.40
C GLU A 34 -10.19 1.56 -3.95
N MET A 35 -9.25 1.36 -3.02
CA MET A 35 -9.44 1.71 -1.61
C MET A 35 -9.68 3.21 -1.41
N GLN A 36 -8.93 4.06 -2.11
CA GLN A 36 -9.13 5.51 -2.07
C GLN A 36 -10.52 5.90 -2.57
N SER A 37 -10.98 5.28 -3.67
CA SER A 37 -12.32 5.49 -4.22
C SER A 37 -13.41 5.04 -3.25
N ALA A 38 -13.24 3.88 -2.62
CA ALA A 38 -14.16 3.36 -1.61
C ALA A 38 -14.26 4.29 -0.38
N CYS A 39 -13.13 4.76 0.14
CA CYS A 39 -13.11 5.72 1.24
C CYS A 39 -13.76 7.06 0.85
N ALA A 40 -13.51 7.55 -0.37
CA ALA A 40 -14.12 8.78 -0.87
C ALA A 40 -15.64 8.66 -1.01
N LEU A 41 -16.14 7.50 -1.45
CA LEU A 41 -17.57 7.20 -1.50
C LEU A 41 -18.17 7.10 -0.10
N ALA A 42 -17.50 6.39 0.82
CA ALA A 42 -17.94 6.27 2.21
C ALA A 42 -18.03 7.66 2.86
N ARG A 43 -17.04 8.53 2.66
CA ARG A 43 -17.00 9.88 3.24
C ARG A 43 -18.18 10.77 2.81
N ARG A 44 -18.80 10.51 1.66
CA ARG A 44 -19.97 11.27 1.17
C ARG A 44 -21.27 10.90 1.87
N GLN A 45 -21.29 9.81 2.63
CA GLN A 45 -22.45 9.39 3.39
C GLN A 45 -22.49 10.07 4.76
N LEU A 46 -23.69 10.17 5.34
CA LEU A 46 -23.86 10.72 6.68
C LEU A 46 -23.41 9.67 7.71
N HIS A 47 -22.31 9.97 8.41
CA HIS A 47 -21.75 9.12 9.44
C HIS A 47 -21.74 9.83 10.78
N ASP A 48 -21.66 9.06 11.87
CA ASP A 48 -21.27 9.62 13.15
C ASP A 48 -19.82 10.13 13.12
N ARG A 49 -19.48 10.96 14.11
CA ARG A 49 -18.18 11.64 14.19
C ARG A 49 -17.00 10.66 14.22
N ASP A 50 -17.13 9.53 14.90
CA ASP A 50 -16.03 8.57 15.06
C ASP A 50 -15.82 7.78 13.76
N THR A 51 -16.89 7.36 13.10
CA THR A 51 -16.82 6.73 11.78
C THR A 51 -16.22 7.67 10.74
N TYR A 52 -16.64 8.94 10.72
CA TYR A 52 -16.06 9.94 9.82
C TYR A 52 -14.54 10.10 10.05
N ARG A 53 -14.09 10.18 11.31
CA ARG A 53 -12.66 10.26 11.64
C ARG A 53 -11.88 9.03 11.21
N ARG A 54 -12.46 7.84 11.34
CA ARG A 54 -11.84 6.59 10.84
C ARG A 54 -11.69 6.59 9.33
N ILE A 55 -12.69 7.09 8.61
CA ILE A 55 -12.62 7.23 7.14
C ILE A 55 -11.51 8.21 6.75
N GLU A 56 -11.40 9.36 7.41
CA GLU A 56 -10.31 10.32 7.15
C GLU A 56 -8.92 9.71 7.44
N ALA A 57 -8.78 8.99 8.54
CA ALA A 57 -7.54 8.28 8.86
C ALA A 57 -7.20 7.20 7.81
N ALA A 58 -8.21 6.45 7.35
CA ALA A 58 -8.04 5.45 6.29
C ALA A 58 -7.61 6.10 4.97
N MET A 59 -8.23 7.23 4.59
CA MET A 59 -7.82 7.99 3.40
C MET A 59 -6.36 8.46 3.49
N ALA A 60 -5.95 8.99 4.65
CA ALA A 60 -4.57 9.43 4.86
C ALA A 60 -3.58 8.26 4.76
N ALA A 61 -3.91 7.10 5.35
CA ALA A 61 -3.09 5.90 5.27
C ALA A 61 -2.95 5.38 3.83
N VAL A 62 -4.05 5.34 3.06
CA VAL A 62 -4.01 4.90 1.65
C VAL A 62 -3.18 5.86 0.80
N ALA A 63 -3.32 7.18 1.01
CA ALA A 63 -2.51 8.18 0.32
C ALA A 63 -1.03 8.01 0.64
N ALA A 64 -0.67 7.83 1.92
CA ALA A 64 0.70 7.59 2.34
C ALA A 64 1.27 6.31 1.72
N ALA A 65 0.50 5.22 1.70
CA ALA A 65 0.92 3.97 1.07
C ALA A 65 1.16 4.14 -0.44
N ALA A 66 0.33 4.91 -1.14
CA ALA A 66 0.52 5.20 -2.56
C ALA A 66 1.80 6.01 -2.80
N THR A 67 2.08 7.02 -1.96
CA THR A 67 3.33 7.78 -2.03
C THR A 67 4.55 6.91 -1.77
N VAL A 68 4.51 6.06 -0.74
CA VAL A 68 5.60 5.11 -0.44
C VAL A 68 5.86 4.19 -1.64
N LEU A 69 4.80 3.64 -2.23
CA LEU A 69 4.92 2.81 -3.43
C LEU A 69 5.60 3.57 -4.58
N GLU A 70 5.26 4.85 -4.81
CA GLU A 70 5.88 5.68 -5.84
C GLU A 70 7.37 5.97 -5.60
N LEU A 71 7.78 6.08 -4.33
CA LEU A 71 9.17 6.34 -3.94
C LEU A 71 10.04 5.07 -3.98
N MET A 72 9.44 3.88 -3.93
CA MET A 72 10.19 2.63 -3.98
C MET A 72 10.90 2.44 -5.34
N PRO A 73 12.14 1.92 -5.35
CA PRO A 73 12.90 1.70 -6.57
C PRO A 73 12.19 0.70 -7.49
N ARG A 74 12.32 0.90 -8.81
CA ARG A 74 11.87 -0.07 -9.81
C ARG A 74 12.93 -1.16 -9.97
N ALA A 75 12.49 -2.37 -10.32
CA ALA A 75 13.38 -3.47 -10.67
C ALA A 75 14.46 -3.02 -11.66
N GLY A 76 15.73 -3.29 -11.33
CA GLY A 76 16.89 -2.92 -12.14
C GLY A 76 17.49 -1.53 -11.91
N ALA A 77 16.83 -0.63 -11.16
CA ALA A 77 17.40 0.68 -10.80
C ALA A 77 18.43 0.57 -9.65
N ALA A 78 18.26 -0.40 -8.75
CA ALA A 78 19.10 -0.57 -7.56
C ALA A 78 20.44 -1.28 -7.81
N ARG A 79 20.67 -1.88 -8.98
CA ARG A 79 21.93 -2.63 -9.29
C ARG A 79 23.09 -1.78 -9.82
N ARG A 80 22.99 -0.45 -9.78
CA ARG A 80 24.08 0.46 -10.17
C ARG A 80 24.51 1.34 -9.00
N GLN A 81 24.91 0.75 -7.89
CA GLN A 81 25.74 1.40 -6.87
C GLN A 81 26.76 0.40 -6.34
#